data_AF-A0A177WVZ4-F1
#
_entry.id   AF-A0A177WVZ4-F1
#
_cell.length_a   1.000
_cell.length_b   1.000
_cell.length_c   1.000
_cell.angle_alpha   90.00
_cell.angle_beta   90.00
_cell.angle_gamma   90.00
#
_symmetry.space_group_name_H-M   'P 1'
#
loop_
_entity.id
_entity.type
_entity.pdbx_description
1 polymer ?
#
loop_
_entity_poly.entity_id
_entity_poly.type
_entity_poly.pdbx_seq_one_letter_code
_entity_poly.pdbx_strand_id
1 'polypeptide(L)'
;MKFSIALLSSILAVCSVTTASPVYPSSATSAETSTPADGSDSPEYPTSADLKEYCGPFDDTEVSYIKDSGKTHAKIEKMFKKLELVSYYISFEKGLTTELQQKVETMKQTSDNGLSAAEAELKMHSGILVKLEAEKQERMDKSLSLIDENKFLMGELKQYMSLDPSTNGDPTSPKTTSAYEKCHKFFLDSFMQALP
;
A
#
# COMPACT_ATOMS: atom_id res chain seq x y z
N MET A 1 11.72 18.56 -23.33
CA MET A 1 10.30 18.65 -22.90
C MET A 1 9.51 17.38 -23.29
N LYS A 2 9.89 16.20 -22.80
CA LYS A 2 9.14 14.94 -23.03
C LYS A 2 8.84 14.15 -21.75
N PHE A 3 9.51 14.46 -20.63
CA PHE A 3 9.28 13.81 -19.34
C PHE A 3 8.08 14.37 -18.56
N SER A 4 7.75 15.66 -18.72
CA SER A 4 6.66 16.31 -17.99
C SER A 4 5.26 15.84 -18.39
N ILE A 5 5.09 15.34 -19.63
CA ILE A 5 3.78 14.85 -20.12
C ILE A 5 3.46 13.45 -19.54
N ALA A 6 4.47 12.60 -19.34
CA ALA A 6 4.28 11.28 -18.74
C ALA A 6 3.88 11.36 -17.25
N LEU A 7 4.40 12.37 -16.52
CA LEU A 7 4.07 12.62 -15.11
C LEU A 7 2.60 13.08 -14.94
N LEU A 8 2.12 13.98 -15.80
CA LEU A 8 0.73 14.46 -15.76
C LEU A 8 -0.29 13.35 -16.08
N SER A 9 0.06 12.43 -16.99
CA SER A 9 -0.85 11.35 -17.39
C SER A 9 -1.06 10.29 -16.31
N SER A 10 -0.09 10.10 -15.41
CA SER A 10 -0.20 9.13 -14.31
C SER A 10 -1.09 9.64 -13.17
N ILE A 11 -1.17 10.96 -12.98
CA ILE A 11 -1.97 11.58 -11.90
C ILE A 11 -3.46 11.67 -12.30
N LEU A 12 -3.78 11.85 -13.59
CA LEU A 12 -5.17 11.93 -14.06
C LEU A 12 -5.85 10.56 -14.25
N ALA A 13 -5.08 9.47 -14.43
CA ALA A 13 -5.63 8.12 -14.63
C ALA A 13 -6.32 7.54 -13.39
N VAL A 14 -6.03 8.05 -12.18
CA VAL A 14 -6.62 7.56 -10.93
C VAL A 14 -8.03 8.11 -10.67
N CYS A 15 -8.49 9.12 -11.43
CA CYS A 15 -9.78 9.79 -11.18
C CYS A 15 -10.91 9.42 -12.16
N SER A 16 -10.70 8.50 -13.11
CA SER A 16 -11.71 8.17 -14.15
C SER A 16 -12.16 6.70 -14.18
N VAL A 17 -12.19 6.01 -13.03
CA VAL A 17 -12.89 4.72 -12.94
C VAL A 17 -14.33 4.97 -12.51
N THR A 18 -15.16 5.40 -13.47
CA THR A 18 -16.61 5.21 -13.36
C THR A 18 -16.86 3.73 -13.68
N THR A 19 -16.97 2.89 -12.66
CA THR A 19 -17.43 1.51 -12.83
C THR A 19 -18.89 1.54 -13.28
N ALA A 20 -19.10 1.46 -14.59
CA ALA A 20 -20.40 1.06 -15.13
C ALA A 20 -20.59 -0.42 -14.78
N SER A 21 -21.47 -0.70 -13.84
CA SER A 21 -21.90 -2.06 -13.50
C SER A 21 -22.45 -2.74 -14.76
N PRO A 22 -21.92 -3.90 -15.19
CA PRO A 22 -22.56 -4.65 -16.25
C PRO A 22 -23.84 -5.28 -15.69
N VAL A 23 -24.98 -4.78 -16.18
CA VAL A 23 -26.25 -5.48 -16.08
C VAL A 23 -26.13 -6.73 -16.97
N TYR A 24 -26.16 -7.92 -16.37
CA TYR A 24 -26.32 -9.16 -17.12
C TYR A 24 -27.65 -9.84 -16.74
N PRO A 25 -28.42 -10.34 -17.72
CA PRO A 25 -29.82 -10.70 -17.54
C PRO A 25 -29.98 -12.09 -16.90
N SER A 26 -31.12 -12.27 -16.26
CA SER A 26 -31.57 -13.52 -15.65
C SER A 26 -32.19 -14.46 -16.69
N SER A 27 -31.77 -15.74 -16.73
CA SER A 27 -32.64 -16.92 -16.55
C SER A 27 -32.07 -18.24 -17.11
N ALA A 28 -32.34 -19.30 -16.31
CA ALA A 28 -32.68 -20.68 -16.70
C ALA A 28 -31.60 -21.79 -16.81
N THR A 29 -31.53 -22.57 -15.72
CA THR A 29 -31.69 -24.05 -15.61
C THR A 29 -30.62 -25.06 -16.11
N SER A 30 -30.21 -25.90 -15.14
CA SER A 30 -29.93 -27.35 -15.15
C SER A 30 -28.55 -27.93 -15.53
N ALA A 31 -28.02 -28.62 -14.50
CA ALA A 31 -27.38 -29.95 -14.50
C ALA A 31 -25.98 -30.18 -15.11
N GLU A 32 -25.07 -30.45 -14.18
CA GLU A 32 -24.06 -31.52 -14.15
C GLU A 32 -22.78 -31.45 -15.02
N THR A 33 -21.66 -31.55 -14.28
CA THR A 33 -20.38 -32.19 -14.59
C THR A 33 -19.55 -31.59 -15.71
N SER A 34 -18.49 -30.87 -15.35
CA SER A 34 -17.09 -31.23 -15.61
C SER A 34 -16.18 -30.05 -15.25
N THR A 35 -15.04 -30.36 -14.66
CA THR A 35 -13.91 -29.49 -14.31
C THR A 35 -13.71 -28.30 -15.25
N PRO A 36 -13.52 -27.07 -14.74
CA PRO A 36 -12.73 -26.06 -15.41
C PRO A 36 -11.36 -26.00 -14.75
N ALA A 37 -10.32 -26.24 -15.55
CA ALA A 37 -9.02 -25.63 -15.34
C ALA A 37 -9.23 -24.12 -15.33
N ASP A 38 -9.32 -23.53 -14.15
CA ASP A 38 -9.46 -22.09 -14.01
C ASP A 38 -8.06 -21.48 -13.96
N GLY A 39 -7.59 -21.07 -15.14
CA GLY A 39 -6.51 -20.11 -15.29
C GLY A 39 -6.96 -18.75 -14.80
N SER A 40 -7.24 -18.64 -13.51
CA SER A 40 -7.37 -17.37 -12.83
C SER A 40 -5.96 -16.99 -12.36
N ASP A 41 -5.43 -15.87 -12.85
CA ASP A 41 -4.32 -15.13 -12.23
C ASP A 41 -4.75 -14.53 -10.86
N SER A 42 -5.64 -15.21 -10.15
CA SER A 42 -6.00 -14.90 -8.79
C SER A 42 -4.95 -15.56 -7.90
N PRO A 43 -4.46 -14.89 -6.85
CA PRO A 43 -3.52 -15.49 -5.92
C PRO A 43 -4.11 -16.81 -5.41
N GLU A 44 -3.41 -17.91 -5.70
CA GLU A 44 -3.84 -19.23 -5.28
C GLU A 44 -3.95 -19.22 -3.76
N TYR A 45 -5.16 -19.44 -3.25
CA TYR A 45 -5.37 -19.49 -1.81
C TYR A 45 -4.56 -20.67 -1.26
N PRO A 46 -3.89 -20.51 -0.10
CA PRO A 46 -3.07 -21.57 0.48
C PRO A 46 -3.82 -22.89 0.56
N THR A 47 -3.23 -23.97 0.03
CA THR A 47 -3.79 -25.30 0.19
C THR A 47 -3.62 -25.76 1.65
N SER A 48 -4.38 -26.77 2.06
CA SER A 48 -4.19 -27.39 3.37
C SER A 48 -2.79 -27.99 3.56
N ALA A 49 -2.14 -28.39 2.46
CA ALA A 49 -0.74 -28.84 2.48
C ALA A 49 0.22 -27.68 2.76
N ASP A 50 0.02 -26.53 2.12
CA ASP A 50 0.84 -25.32 2.34
C ASP A 50 0.72 -24.85 3.80
N LEU A 51 -0.50 -24.80 4.33
CA LEU A 51 -0.71 -24.42 5.73
C LEU A 51 0.02 -25.37 6.69
N LYS A 52 0.02 -26.67 6.42
CA LYS A 52 0.75 -27.64 7.25
C LYS A 52 2.27 -27.48 7.14
N GLU A 53 2.78 -27.19 5.95
CA GLU A 53 4.23 -27.01 5.71
C GLU A 53 4.78 -25.72 6.33
N TYR A 54 4.08 -24.61 6.13
CA TYR A 54 4.56 -23.28 6.51
C TYR A 54 4.11 -22.86 7.90
N CYS A 55 2.95 -23.35 8.36
CA CYS A 55 2.34 -22.94 9.61
C CYS A 55 2.23 -24.03 10.68
N GLY A 56 2.64 -25.28 10.43
CA GLY A 56 2.86 -26.22 11.54
C GLY A 56 3.89 -25.63 12.51
N PRO A 57 3.61 -25.52 13.82
CA PRO A 57 2.67 -26.30 14.64
C PRO A 57 1.37 -25.59 15.04
N PHE A 58 1.02 -24.47 14.42
CA PHE A 58 -0.10 -23.63 14.84
C PHE A 58 -1.46 -24.26 14.53
N ASP A 59 -2.44 -24.01 15.39
CA ASP A 59 -3.84 -24.34 15.12
C ASP A 59 -4.53 -23.30 14.22
N ASP A 60 -5.76 -23.59 13.80
CA ASP A 60 -6.50 -22.74 12.86
C ASP A 60 -6.71 -21.30 13.38
N THR A 61 -6.83 -21.11 14.69
CA THR A 61 -7.02 -19.78 15.30
C THR A 61 -5.72 -18.99 15.27
N GLU A 62 -4.62 -19.62 15.68
CA GLU A 62 -3.27 -19.05 15.61
C GLU A 62 -2.90 -18.71 14.15
N VAL A 63 -3.15 -19.62 13.21
CA VAL A 63 -2.93 -19.40 11.78
C VAL A 63 -3.75 -18.23 11.26
N SER A 64 -5.00 -18.06 11.72
CA SER A 64 -5.82 -16.91 11.34
C SER A 64 -5.20 -15.59 11.80
N TYR A 65 -4.72 -15.50 13.03
CA TYR A 65 -4.05 -14.28 13.51
C TYR A 65 -2.74 -14.01 12.77
N ILE A 66 -1.93 -15.05 12.52
CA ILE A 66 -0.67 -14.91 11.76
C ILE A 66 -0.95 -14.45 10.33
N LYS A 67 -2.01 -14.98 9.70
CA LYS A 67 -2.46 -14.56 8.37
C LYS A 67 -2.87 -13.09 8.34
N ASP A 68 -3.71 -12.66 9.28
CA ASP A 68 -4.17 -11.28 9.34
C ASP A 68 -3.01 -10.32 9.65
N SER A 69 -2.07 -10.73 10.50
CA SER A 69 -0.82 -10.00 10.74
C SER A 69 0.01 -9.87 9.46
N GLY A 70 0.24 -10.97 8.74
CA GLY A 70 0.97 -10.97 7.47
C GLY A 70 0.32 -10.10 6.40
N LYS A 71 -1.02 -10.10 6.33
CA LYS A 71 -1.80 -9.22 5.44
C LYS A 71 -1.61 -7.75 5.80
N THR A 72 -1.70 -7.41 7.08
CA THR A 72 -1.55 -6.04 7.57
C THR A 72 -0.12 -5.56 7.37
N HIS A 73 0.87 -6.40 7.60
CA HIS A 73 2.27 -6.12 7.29
C HIS A 73 2.49 -5.85 5.80
N ALA A 74 1.94 -6.68 4.90
CA ALA A 74 2.03 -6.43 3.46
C ALA A 74 1.44 -5.06 3.05
N LYS A 75 0.31 -4.66 3.65
CA LYS A 75 -0.27 -3.33 3.43
C LYS A 75 0.67 -2.22 3.92
N ILE A 76 1.28 -2.39 5.09
CA ILE A 76 2.23 -1.43 5.67
C ILE A 76 3.45 -1.26 4.75
N GLU A 77 4.08 -2.34 4.30
CA GLU A 77 5.24 -2.26 3.38
C GLU A 77 4.90 -1.52 2.08
N LYS A 78 3.73 -1.83 1.50
CA LYS A 78 3.28 -1.14 0.27
C LYS A 78 3.00 0.34 0.51
N MET A 79 2.47 0.69 1.67
CA MET A 79 2.27 2.10 2.04
C MET A 79 3.61 2.82 2.21
N PHE A 80 4.59 2.19 2.87
CA PHE A 80 5.93 2.79 3.01
C PHE A 80 6.63 3.01 1.66
N LYS A 81 6.58 2.04 0.74
CA LYS A 81 7.10 2.22 -0.63
C LYS A 81 6.44 3.40 -1.35
N LYS A 82 5.12 3.56 -1.20
CA LYS A 82 4.38 4.71 -1.77
C LYS A 82 4.78 6.02 -1.08
N LEU A 83 4.99 6.03 0.23
CA LEU A 83 5.44 7.19 1.01
C LEU A 83 6.85 7.66 0.63
N GLU A 84 7.77 6.72 0.35
CA GLU A 84 9.11 7.03 -0.15
C GLU A 84 9.02 7.77 -1.50
N LEU A 85 8.21 7.25 -2.42
CA LEU A 85 7.98 7.88 -3.73
C LEU A 85 7.36 9.28 -3.60
N VAL A 86 6.33 9.45 -2.76
CA VAL A 86 5.72 10.77 -2.50
C VAL A 86 6.74 11.73 -1.89
N SER A 87 7.58 11.26 -0.95
CA SER A 87 8.62 12.09 -0.32
C SER A 87 9.69 12.53 -1.32
N TYR A 88 10.05 11.68 -2.28
CA TYR A 88 10.91 12.05 -3.40
C TYR A 88 10.29 13.18 -4.24
N TYR A 89 9.02 13.04 -4.64
CA TYR A 89 8.33 14.07 -5.42
C TYR A 89 8.18 15.39 -4.67
N ILE A 90 7.87 15.37 -3.37
CA ILE A 90 7.87 16.57 -2.53
C ILE A 90 9.22 17.27 -2.57
N SER A 91 10.31 16.50 -2.47
CA SER A 91 11.67 17.06 -2.49
C SER A 91 11.99 17.71 -3.83
N PHE A 92 11.61 17.06 -4.93
CA PHE A 92 11.73 17.60 -6.28
C PHE A 92 10.92 18.90 -6.47
N GLU A 93 9.63 18.88 -6.12
CA GLU A 93 8.74 20.03 -6.25
C GLU A 93 9.16 21.21 -5.36
N LYS A 94 9.72 20.95 -4.17
CA LYS A 94 10.32 21.99 -3.31
C LYS A 94 11.51 22.67 -3.98
N GLY A 95 12.40 21.90 -4.60
CA GLY A 95 13.53 22.44 -5.36
C GLY A 95 13.07 23.34 -6.50
N LEU A 96 12.16 22.80 -7.34
CA LEU A 96 11.62 23.53 -8.49
C LEU A 96 10.86 24.80 -8.09
N THR A 97 10.03 24.72 -7.05
CA THR A 97 9.30 25.89 -6.51
C THR A 97 10.28 26.97 -6.03
N THR A 98 11.38 26.58 -5.38
CA THR A 98 12.42 27.52 -4.92
C THR A 98 13.11 28.22 -6.08
N GLU A 99 13.47 27.49 -7.13
CA GLU A 99 14.09 28.08 -8.34
C GLU A 99 13.12 29.02 -9.08
N LEU A 100 11.86 28.61 -9.23
CA LEU A 100 10.82 29.44 -9.86
C LEU A 100 10.54 30.70 -9.05
N GLN A 101 10.52 30.60 -7.72
CA GLN A 101 10.39 31.74 -6.82
C GLN A 101 11.51 32.77 -7.07
N GLN A 102 12.77 32.32 -7.09
CA GLN A 102 13.92 33.19 -7.35
C GLN A 102 13.86 33.83 -8.75
N LYS A 103 13.43 33.08 -9.76
CA LYS A 103 13.25 33.58 -11.13
C LYS A 103 12.17 34.66 -11.19
N VAL A 104 11.02 34.43 -10.55
CA VAL A 104 9.93 35.42 -10.45
C VAL A 104 10.41 36.70 -9.76
N GLU A 105 11.14 36.58 -8.65
CA GLU A 105 11.69 37.73 -7.92
C GLU A 105 12.68 38.54 -8.77
N THR A 106 13.55 37.86 -9.52
CA THR A 106 14.48 38.51 -10.45
C THR A 106 13.73 39.25 -11.57
N MET A 107 12.74 38.59 -12.19
CA MET A 107 11.94 39.18 -13.27
C MET A 107 11.11 40.38 -12.82
N LYS A 108 10.63 40.39 -11.56
CA LYS A 108 9.97 41.55 -10.96
C LYS A 108 10.86 42.77 -10.91
N GLN A 109 12.15 42.58 -10.61
CA GLN A 109 13.12 43.67 -10.55
C GLN A 109 13.48 44.19 -11.94
N THR A 110 13.53 43.33 -12.96
CA THR A 110 13.93 43.69 -14.32
C THR A 110 12.77 44.12 -15.23
N SER A 111 11.51 44.11 -14.76
CA SER A 111 10.31 44.35 -15.57
C SER A 111 10.25 43.49 -16.84
N ASP A 112 10.46 42.19 -16.67
CA ASP A 112 10.45 41.22 -17.78
C ASP A 112 9.02 40.89 -18.25
N ASN A 113 8.79 40.88 -19.57
CA ASN A 113 7.52 40.52 -20.20
C ASN A 113 7.07 39.07 -19.93
N GLY A 114 7.98 38.19 -19.50
CA GLY A 114 7.70 36.79 -19.16
C GLY A 114 7.21 36.56 -17.72
N LEU A 115 7.11 37.62 -16.90
CA LEU A 115 6.81 37.51 -15.47
C LEU A 115 5.49 36.77 -15.18
N SER A 116 4.42 37.09 -15.91
CA SER A 116 3.10 36.48 -15.69
C SER A 116 3.09 34.97 -15.94
N ALA A 117 3.85 34.50 -16.93
CA ALA A 117 4.00 33.08 -17.22
C ALA A 117 4.78 32.36 -16.10
N ALA A 118 5.87 32.97 -15.62
CA ALA A 118 6.65 32.43 -14.51
C ALA A 118 5.85 32.37 -13.20
N GLU A 119 5.02 33.37 -12.91
CA GLU A 119 4.12 33.36 -11.75
C GLU A 119 3.05 32.27 -11.86
N ALA A 120 2.51 32.03 -13.05
CA ALA A 120 1.55 30.94 -13.28
C ALA A 120 2.20 29.56 -13.07
N GLU A 121 3.43 29.36 -13.57
CA GLU A 121 4.21 28.13 -13.38
C GLU A 121 4.54 27.89 -11.90
N LEU A 122 5.00 28.93 -11.19
CA LEU A 122 5.25 28.88 -9.74
C LEU A 122 3.98 28.48 -8.97
N LYS A 123 2.84 29.09 -9.30
CA LYS A 123 1.55 28.78 -8.66
C LYS A 123 1.13 27.33 -8.93
N MET A 124 1.34 26.83 -10.14
CA MET A 124 1.05 25.44 -10.48
C MET A 124 1.86 24.46 -9.62
N HIS A 125 3.19 24.63 -9.58
CA HIS A 125 4.09 23.76 -8.81
C HIS A 125 3.85 23.86 -7.30
N SER A 126 3.61 25.07 -6.78
CA SER A 126 3.19 25.26 -5.38
C SER A 126 1.89 24.49 -5.07
N GLY A 127 0.93 24.48 -5.99
CA GLY A 127 -0.31 23.71 -5.85
C GLY A 127 -0.10 22.20 -5.89
N ILE A 128 0.83 21.70 -6.71
CA ILE A 128 1.22 20.29 -6.74
C ILE A 128 1.88 19.90 -5.40
N LEU A 129 2.79 20.73 -4.90
CA LEU A 129 3.48 20.51 -3.64
C LEU A 129 2.49 20.35 -2.47
N VAL A 130 1.51 21.24 -2.35
CA VAL A 130 0.47 21.16 -1.31
C VAL A 130 -0.31 19.84 -1.39
N LYS A 131 -0.67 19.39 -2.60
CA LYS A 131 -1.38 18.11 -2.78
C LYS A 131 -0.52 16.92 -2.37
N LEU A 132 0.76 16.91 -2.73
CA LEU A 132 1.69 15.85 -2.35
C LEU A 132 1.92 15.80 -0.83
N GLU A 133 2.03 16.97 -0.18
CA GLU A 133 2.16 17.05 1.28
C GLU A 133 0.90 16.53 1.99
N ALA A 134 -0.29 16.83 1.48
CA ALA A 134 -1.54 16.28 1.98
C ALA A 134 -1.63 14.76 1.79
N GLU A 135 -1.28 14.25 0.60
CA GLU A 135 -1.24 12.81 0.32
C GLU A 135 -0.25 12.09 1.24
N LYS A 136 0.92 12.68 1.48
CA LYS A 136 1.90 12.14 2.43
C LYS A 136 1.30 12.01 3.82
N GLN A 137 0.61 13.04 4.31
CA GLN A 137 0.01 13.02 5.64
C GLN A 137 -1.06 11.93 5.76
N GLU A 138 -1.99 11.86 4.80
CA GLU A 138 -3.04 10.84 4.78
C GLU A 138 -2.45 9.42 4.81
N ARG A 139 -1.39 9.17 4.02
CA ARG A 139 -0.71 7.88 3.98
C ARG A 139 0.02 7.56 5.29
N MET A 140 0.63 8.55 5.94
CA MET A 140 1.26 8.35 7.25
C MET A 140 0.22 7.97 8.29
N ASP A 141 -0.90 8.68 8.35
CA ASP A 141 -1.99 8.41 9.29
C ASP A 141 -2.56 6.99 9.11
N LYS A 142 -2.77 6.59 7.84
CA LYS A 142 -3.22 5.24 7.51
C LYS A 142 -2.19 4.17 7.87
N SER A 143 -0.90 4.46 7.71
CA SER A 143 0.18 3.53 8.08
C SER A 143 0.24 3.32 9.58
N LEU A 144 0.08 4.40 10.38
CA LEU A 144 0.00 4.31 11.84
C LEU A 144 -1.19 3.46 12.28
N SER A 145 -2.37 3.68 11.69
CA SER A 145 -3.55 2.86 11.99
C SER A 145 -3.33 1.37 11.70
N LEU A 146 -2.64 1.02 10.60
CA LEU A 146 -2.33 -0.37 10.29
C LEU A 146 -1.28 -0.96 11.25
N ILE A 147 -0.32 -0.16 11.71
CA ILE A 147 0.66 -0.59 12.71
C ILE A 147 -0.04 -0.92 14.04
N ASP A 148 -0.99 -0.08 14.45
CA ASP A 148 -1.78 -0.32 15.66
C ASP A 148 -2.68 -1.56 15.52
N GLU A 149 -3.32 -1.76 14.35
CA GLU A 149 -4.07 -2.97 14.04
C GLU A 149 -3.17 -4.22 14.12
N ASN A 150 -1.97 -4.17 13.54
CA ASN A 150 -1.03 -5.29 13.61
C ASN A 150 -0.58 -5.58 15.05
N LYS A 151 -0.34 -4.53 15.84
CA LYS A 151 0.02 -4.66 17.26
C LYS A 151 -1.11 -5.31 18.06
N PHE A 152 -2.35 -4.93 17.78
CA PHE A 152 -3.53 -5.53 18.39
C PHE A 152 -3.64 -7.03 18.06
N LEU A 153 -3.55 -7.40 16.76
CA LEU A 153 -3.56 -8.79 16.32
C LEU A 153 -2.47 -9.63 17.00
N MET A 154 -1.26 -9.07 17.12
CA MET A 154 -0.15 -9.73 17.81
C MET A 154 -0.36 -9.85 19.32
N GLY A 155 -1.13 -8.94 19.93
CA GLY A 155 -1.56 -9.04 21.33
C GLY A 155 -2.55 -10.18 21.54
N GLU A 156 -3.58 -10.27 20.69
CA GLU A 156 -4.58 -11.34 20.72
C GLU A 156 -3.94 -12.72 20.52
N LEU A 157 -3.02 -12.84 19.57
CA LEU A 157 -2.26 -14.08 19.35
C LEU A 157 -1.49 -14.49 20.62
N LYS A 158 -0.77 -13.56 21.26
CA LYS A 158 -0.04 -13.86 22.50
C LYS A 158 -0.98 -14.30 23.61
N GLN A 159 -2.09 -13.62 23.80
CA GLN A 159 -3.07 -13.98 24.81
C GLN A 159 -3.63 -15.39 24.56
N TYR A 160 -3.95 -15.72 23.31
CA TYR A 160 -4.40 -17.05 22.93
C TYR A 160 -3.37 -18.13 23.26
N MET A 161 -2.11 -17.86 22.95
CA MET A 161 -0.97 -18.74 23.24
C MET A 161 -0.58 -18.78 24.72
N SER A 162 -1.33 -18.11 25.61
CA SER A 162 -0.99 -17.93 27.03
C SER A 162 0.40 -17.32 27.27
N LEU A 163 0.85 -16.49 26.33
CA LEU A 163 2.09 -15.74 26.40
C LEU A 163 1.84 -14.39 27.06
N ASP A 164 2.83 -13.88 27.81
CA ASP A 164 2.73 -12.57 28.45
C ASP A 164 2.54 -11.47 27.39
N PRO A 165 1.39 -10.76 27.37
CA PRO A 165 1.10 -9.70 26.40
C PRO A 165 2.09 -8.53 26.46
N SER A 166 2.79 -8.36 27.59
CA SER A 166 3.79 -7.31 27.83
C SER A 166 5.07 -7.48 27.02
N THR A 167 5.34 -8.70 26.52
CA THR A 167 6.51 -8.96 25.69
C THR A 167 6.28 -8.40 24.29
N ASN A 168 6.81 -7.22 24.00
CA ASN A 168 6.80 -6.63 22.65
C ASN A 168 7.72 -7.44 21.71
N GLY A 169 7.31 -8.63 21.29
CA GLY A 169 7.73 -9.17 19.99
C GLY A 169 8.40 -10.53 19.92
N ASP A 170 8.23 -11.46 20.88
CA ASP A 170 8.79 -12.80 20.66
C ASP A 170 7.94 -13.91 21.31
N PRO A 171 7.47 -14.91 20.54
CA PRO A 171 6.97 -16.15 21.11
C PRO A 171 8.05 -16.76 22.01
N THR A 172 7.74 -17.04 23.27
CA THR A 172 8.73 -17.36 24.33
C THR A 172 9.48 -18.69 24.16
N SER A 173 9.46 -19.32 22.97
CA SER A 173 10.29 -20.49 22.64
C SER A 173 10.94 -20.32 21.26
N PRO A 174 12.26 -20.62 21.09
CA PRO A 174 12.95 -20.50 19.80
C PRO A 174 12.31 -21.29 18.65
N LYS A 175 11.65 -22.42 18.96
CA LYS A 175 10.92 -23.22 17.96
C LYS A 175 9.64 -22.54 17.52
N THR A 176 8.96 -21.87 18.44
CA THR A 176 7.72 -21.13 18.17
C THR A 176 8.03 -19.84 17.41
N THR A 177 9.15 -19.15 17.71
CA THR A 177 9.63 -18.01 16.93
C THR A 177 9.96 -18.40 15.50
N SER A 178 10.73 -19.47 15.29
CA SER A 178 11.09 -19.93 13.93
C SER A 178 9.87 -20.40 13.11
N ALA A 179 8.93 -21.12 13.73
CA ALA A 179 7.70 -21.52 13.05
C ALA A 179 6.80 -20.32 12.75
N TYR A 180 6.69 -19.36 13.68
CA TYR A 180 5.96 -18.12 13.49
C TYR A 180 6.51 -17.32 12.31
N GLU A 181 7.84 -17.11 12.28
CA GLU A 181 8.50 -16.38 11.18
C GLU A 181 8.23 -17.03 9.83
N LYS A 182 8.29 -18.37 9.76
CA LYS A 182 8.01 -19.12 8.53
C LYS A 182 6.56 -18.92 8.05
N CYS A 183 5.59 -19.08 8.96
CA CYS A 183 4.17 -18.93 8.66
C CYS A 183 3.82 -17.48 8.28
N HIS A 184 4.30 -16.51 9.08
CA HIS A 184 4.11 -15.09 8.82
C HIS A 184 4.72 -14.70 7.47
N LYS A 185 5.95 -15.15 7.18
CA LYS A 185 6.61 -14.87 5.89
C LYS A 185 5.82 -15.43 4.71
N PHE A 186 5.31 -16.65 4.82
CA PHE A 186 4.47 -17.25 3.78
C PHE A 186 3.26 -16.35 3.44
N PHE A 187 2.53 -15.89 4.47
CA PHE A 187 1.39 -14.99 4.25
C PHE A 187 1.83 -13.61 3.74
N LEU A 188 2.88 -13.02 4.32
CA LEU A 188 3.44 -11.74 3.89
C LEU A 188 3.78 -11.78 2.40
N ASP A 189 4.58 -12.75 1.97
CA ASP A 189 5.01 -12.88 0.58
C ASP A 189 3.80 -13.08 -0.37
N SER A 190 2.81 -13.87 0.06
CA SER A 190 1.55 -14.07 -0.68
C SER A 190 0.77 -12.76 -0.86
N PHE A 191 0.59 -11.98 0.22
CA PHE A 191 -0.12 -10.70 0.17
C PHE A 191 0.69 -9.58 -0.51
N MET A 192 2.02 -9.67 -0.47
CA MET A 192 2.90 -8.78 -1.22
C MET A 192 2.75 -8.97 -2.74
N GLN A 193 2.36 -10.16 -3.20
CA GLN A 193 2.02 -10.40 -4.60
C GLN A 193 0.54 -10.04 -4.90
N ALA A 194 -0.37 -10.38 -4.00
CA ALA A 194 -1.81 -10.25 -4.22
C ALA A 194 -2.37 -8.82 -4.13
N LEU A 195 -1.84 -7.99 -3.22
CA LEU A 195 -2.41 -6.67 -2.95
C LEU A 195 -1.94 -5.62 -3.99
N PRO A 196 -2.71 -4.56 -4.26
CA PRO A 196 -2.30 -3.43 -5.11
C PRO A 196 -1.44 -2.36 -4.38
#